data_AF-A0A1H8C6B7-F1
#
_entry.id   AF-A0A1H8C6B7-F1
#
_cell.length_a   1.000
_cell.length_b   1.000
_cell.length_c   1.000
_cell.angle_alpha   90.00
_cell.angle_beta   90.00
_cell.angle_gamma   90.00
#
_symmetry.space_group_name_H-M   'P 1'
#
loop_
_entity.id
_entity.type
_entity.pdbx_description
1 polymer ?
#
loop_
_entity_poly.entity_id
_entity_poly.type
_entity_poly.pdbx_seq_one_letter_code
_entity_poly.pdbx_strand_id
1 'polypeptide(L)'
;MNQTAVAASSLLVEQKVDSNFFQQVKEASGENIGACMQCGTCSGSCPTSYQMDYTPRKIISLIRAGYKDKVLKSKTIWMCASCYACAVRCPRGIKFTDVMYALKTIAIEEGTYNQKDYSPTFYKEFTNVIKKYGRLSERDLITRYSLKTNFMNLFKFAPLGLKLLQRGRLTFVNDKIEHQDELEAMLDKIEEMKGA
;
A
#
# COMPACT_ATOMS: atom_id res chain seq x y z
N MET A 1 -32.91 -5.58 -43.20
CA MET A 1 -33.81 -5.23 -42.07
C MET A 1 -33.95 -6.46 -41.20
N ASN A 2 -33.52 -6.56 -39.95
CA ASN A 2 -32.78 -5.64 -39.08
C ASN A 2 -31.97 -6.51 -38.08
N GLN A 3 -30.67 -6.22 -37.94
CA GLN A 3 -29.68 -6.97 -37.15
C GLN A 3 -29.67 -6.57 -35.66
N THR A 4 -30.82 -6.33 -35.03
CA THR A 4 -30.89 -5.64 -33.72
C THR A 4 -31.23 -6.53 -32.53
N ALA A 5 -30.90 -7.83 -32.55
CA ALA A 5 -31.20 -8.75 -31.45
C ALA A 5 -29.99 -9.46 -30.82
N VAL A 6 -28.74 -9.02 -31.10
CA VAL A 6 -27.51 -9.65 -30.53
C VAL A 6 -26.70 -8.68 -29.65
N ALA A 7 -27.27 -7.55 -29.22
CA ALA A 7 -26.55 -6.51 -28.46
C ALA A 7 -26.94 -6.43 -26.98
N ALA A 8 -27.18 -7.56 -26.31
CA ALA A 8 -27.53 -7.56 -24.88
C ALA A 8 -27.00 -8.75 -24.06
N SER A 9 -25.87 -9.38 -24.45
CA SER A 9 -25.25 -10.47 -23.66
C SER A 9 -23.86 -10.17 -23.09
N SER A 10 -23.34 -8.95 -23.20
CA SER A 10 -21.96 -8.62 -22.81
C SER A 10 -21.75 -8.07 -21.38
N LEU A 11 -22.74 -8.14 -20.48
CA LEU A 11 -22.67 -7.49 -19.16
C LEU A 11 -22.41 -8.40 -17.94
N LEU A 12 -22.16 -9.69 -18.13
CA LEU A 12 -21.57 -10.52 -17.08
C LEU A 12 -20.13 -10.81 -17.44
N VAL A 13 -19.26 -9.81 -17.26
CA VAL A 13 -17.85 -10.14 -17.02
C VAL A 13 -17.86 -10.93 -15.72
N GLU A 14 -17.76 -12.25 -15.86
CA GLU A 14 -17.60 -13.19 -14.76
C GLU A 14 -16.29 -12.84 -14.08
N GLN A 15 -16.35 -11.87 -13.15
CA GLN A 15 -15.15 -11.40 -12.48
C GLN A 15 -14.64 -12.53 -11.62
N LYS A 16 -13.41 -12.96 -11.90
CA LYS A 16 -12.75 -14.06 -11.20
C LYS A 16 -12.77 -13.78 -9.69
N VAL A 17 -13.59 -14.55 -8.99
CA VAL A 17 -13.66 -14.57 -7.53
C VAL A 17 -12.64 -15.60 -7.04
N ASP A 18 -11.80 -15.19 -6.10
CA ASP A 18 -10.84 -16.05 -5.42
C ASP A 18 -11.40 -16.40 -4.04
N SER A 19 -11.80 -17.66 -3.87
CA SER A 19 -12.37 -18.16 -2.61
C SER A 19 -11.38 -18.15 -1.45
N ASN A 20 -10.08 -18.20 -1.72
CA ASN A 20 -9.03 -18.26 -0.71
C ASN A 20 -8.56 -16.86 -0.28
N PHE A 21 -8.88 -15.82 -1.06
CA PHE A 21 -8.42 -14.47 -0.80
C PHE A 21 -8.79 -13.95 0.60
N PHE A 22 -10.00 -14.27 1.09
CA PHE A 22 -10.41 -13.90 2.45
C PHE A 22 -9.47 -14.49 3.51
N GLN A 23 -9.15 -15.77 3.39
CA GLN A 23 -8.29 -16.48 4.33
C GLN A 23 -6.84 -15.97 4.22
N GLN A 24 -6.34 -15.78 3.00
CA GLN A 24 -5.02 -15.19 2.73
C GLN A 24 -4.84 -13.84 3.44
N VAL A 25 -5.82 -12.94 3.31
CA VAL A 25 -5.75 -11.61 3.95
C VAL A 25 -5.86 -11.72 5.47
N LYS A 26 -6.71 -12.61 5.99
CA LYS A 26 -6.86 -12.84 7.43
C LYS A 26 -5.54 -13.30 8.07
N GLU A 27 -4.86 -14.25 7.44
CA GLU A 27 -3.56 -14.76 7.90
C GLU A 27 -2.47 -13.69 7.80
N ALA A 28 -2.33 -13.05 6.63
CA ALA A 28 -1.31 -12.04 6.40
C ALA A 28 -1.44 -10.79 7.29
N SER A 29 -2.67 -10.43 7.68
CA SER A 29 -2.91 -9.29 8.56
C SER A 29 -2.94 -9.64 10.05
N GLY A 30 -3.14 -10.91 10.41
CA GLY A 30 -3.40 -11.33 11.79
C GLY A 30 -4.74 -10.84 12.36
N GLU A 31 -5.60 -10.24 11.53
CA GLU A 31 -6.83 -9.57 11.97
C GLU A 31 -8.08 -10.42 11.74
N ASN A 32 -9.02 -10.40 12.69
CA ASN A 32 -10.31 -11.08 12.54
C ASN A 32 -11.29 -10.25 11.69
N ILE A 33 -10.99 -10.11 10.40
CA ILE A 33 -11.81 -9.36 9.44
C ILE A 33 -13.25 -9.92 9.28
N GLY A 34 -13.47 -11.18 9.63
CA GLY A 34 -14.79 -11.82 9.65
C GLY A 34 -15.74 -11.22 10.70
N ALA A 35 -15.20 -10.63 11.77
CA ALA A 35 -15.99 -9.98 12.81
C ALA A 35 -16.61 -8.64 12.37
N CYS A 36 -16.29 -8.15 11.17
CA CYS A 36 -16.77 -6.87 10.65
C CYS A 36 -18.29 -6.88 10.44
N MET A 37 -18.98 -5.98 11.14
CA MET A 37 -20.44 -5.76 11.03
C MET A 37 -20.83 -4.69 10.00
N GLN A 38 -19.90 -4.21 9.17
CA GLN A 38 -20.15 -3.22 8.12
C GLN A 38 -20.76 -1.88 8.60
N CYS A 39 -20.49 -1.44 9.83
CA CYS A 39 -21.03 -0.19 10.40
C CYS A 39 -20.56 1.10 9.71
N GLY A 40 -19.39 1.08 9.04
CA GLY A 40 -18.87 2.24 8.30
C GLY A 40 -18.08 3.27 9.10
N THR A 41 -17.86 3.09 10.41
CA THR A 41 -17.05 4.00 11.25
C THR A 41 -15.65 4.24 10.67
N CYS A 42 -15.02 3.19 10.11
CA CYS A 42 -13.71 3.29 9.47
C CYS A 42 -13.74 4.18 8.22
N SER A 43 -14.78 4.11 7.41
CA SER A 43 -14.95 4.95 6.22
C SER A 43 -15.19 6.40 6.60
N GLY A 44 -16.05 6.67 7.57
CA GLY A 44 -16.33 8.04 8.04
C GLY A 44 -15.15 8.68 8.79
N SER A 45 -14.29 7.87 9.42
CA SER A 45 -13.09 8.37 10.12
C SER A 45 -11.88 8.57 9.22
N CYS A 46 -11.91 8.07 7.98
CA CYS A 46 -10.76 8.07 7.11
C CYS A 46 -10.59 9.45 6.43
N PRO A 47 -9.48 10.17 6.70
CA PRO A 47 -9.28 11.50 6.12
C PRO A 47 -9.04 11.44 4.61
N THR A 48 -8.52 10.33 4.08
CA THR A 48 -8.21 10.18 2.65
C THR A 48 -9.29 9.42 1.88
N SER A 49 -10.45 9.13 2.49
CA SER A 49 -11.53 8.34 1.87
C SER A 49 -12.05 8.94 0.55
N TYR A 50 -12.05 10.25 0.42
CA TYR A 50 -12.47 10.97 -0.79
C TYR A 50 -11.55 10.76 -2.01
N GLN A 51 -10.33 10.26 -1.79
CA GLN A 51 -9.36 9.96 -2.85
C GLN A 51 -9.20 8.45 -3.11
N MET A 52 -9.91 7.60 -2.36
CA MET A 52 -9.86 6.15 -2.51
C MET A 52 -10.88 5.68 -3.55
N ASP A 53 -10.53 4.65 -4.32
CA ASP A 53 -11.49 4.00 -5.23
C ASP A 53 -12.61 3.30 -4.44
N TYR A 54 -12.26 2.73 -3.28
CA TYR A 54 -13.17 2.04 -2.38
C TYR A 54 -12.93 2.51 -0.95
N THR A 55 -13.99 2.79 -0.20
CA THR A 55 -13.82 3.13 1.22
C THR A 55 -13.35 1.92 2.03
N PRO A 56 -12.73 2.11 3.23
CA PRO A 56 -12.33 1.02 4.12
C PRO A 56 -13.39 -0.05 4.36
N ARG A 57 -14.65 0.35 4.61
CA ARG A 57 -15.78 -0.58 4.75
C ARG A 57 -15.97 -1.45 3.50
N LYS A 58 -15.90 -0.83 2.32
CA LYS A 58 -16.10 -1.51 1.03
C LYS A 58 -14.96 -2.48 0.72
N ILE A 59 -13.71 -2.13 1.07
CA ILE A 59 -12.57 -3.06 0.97
C ILE A 59 -12.84 -4.34 1.76
N ILE A 60 -13.28 -4.26 3.02
CA ILE A 60 -13.59 -5.46 3.81
C ILE A 60 -14.69 -6.30 3.13
N SER A 61 -15.72 -5.65 2.58
CA SER A 61 -16.78 -6.35 1.85
C SER A 61 -16.25 -7.05 0.59
N LEU A 62 -15.35 -6.42 -0.17
CA LEU A 62 -14.75 -7.01 -1.36
C LEU A 62 -13.81 -8.19 -1.02
N ILE A 63 -13.06 -8.09 0.08
CA ILE A 63 -12.22 -9.19 0.58
C ILE A 63 -13.09 -10.40 0.94
N ARG A 64 -14.18 -10.18 1.71
CA ARG A 64 -15.13 -11.24 2.09
C ARG A 64 -15.81 -11.89 0.88
N ALA A 65 -16.00 -11.13 -0.19
CA ALA A 65 -16.58 -11.61 -1.43
C ALA A 65 -15.55 -12.19 -2.42
N GLY A 66 -14.26 -12.27 -2.05
CA GLY A 66 -13.20 -12.85 -2.89
C GLY A 66 -12.83 -12.03 -4.13
N TYR A 67 -13.19 -10.74 -4.21
CA TYR A 67 -12.85 -9.87 -5.34
C TYR A 67 -11.39 -9.36 -5.25
N LYS A 68 -10.43 -10.29 -5.27
CA LYS A 68 -9.00 -10.05 -5.13
C LYS A 68 -8.48 -8.96 -6.07
N ASP A 69 -8.73 -9.12 -7.36
CA ASP A 69 -8.28 -8.18 -8.40
C ASP A 69 -8.78 -6.76 -8.17
N LYS A 70 -10.04 -6.58 -7.77
CA LYS A 70 -10.60 -5.25 -7.46
C LYS A 70 -9.88 -4.61 -6.28
N VAL A 71 -9.55 -5.39 -5.26
CA VAL A 71 -8.87 -4.88 -4.06
C VAL A 71 -7.43 -4.53 -4.37
N LEU A 72 -6.66 -5.47 -4.92
CA LEU A 72 -5.21 -5.31 -5.11
C LEU A 72 -4.84 -4.31 -6.22
N LYS A 73 -5.67 -4.17 -7.26
CA LYS A 73 -5.46 -3.19 -8.33
C LYS A 73 -6.02 -1.79 -8.01
N SER A 74 -6.70 -1.62 -6.88
CA SER A 74 -7.24 -0.32 -6.48
C SER A 74 -6.17 0.62 -5.94
N LYS A 75 -6.36 1.93 -6.11
CA LYS A 75 -5.56 2.98 -5.48
C LYS A 75 -5.74 3.01 -3.97
N THR A 76 -6.84 2.46 -3.47
CA THR A 76 -7.22 2.47 -2.05
C THR A 76 -6.10 1.96 -1.15
N ILE A 77 -5.46 0.85 -1.51
CA ILE A 77 -4.38 0.27 -0.70
C ILE A 77 -3.20 1.24 -0.58
N TRP A 78 -2.89 1.98 -1.64
CA TRP A 78 -1.79 2.94 -1.70
C TRP A 78 -2.09 4.28 -1.03
N MET A 79 -3.36 4.70 -1.03
CA MET A 79 -3.84 5.95 -0.41
C MET A 79 -3.98 5.89 1.11
N CYS A 80 -3.82 4.72 1.71
CA CYS A 80 -3.82 4.58 3.16
C CYS A 80 -2.59 5.27 3.76
N ALA A 81 -2.84 6.36 4.48
CA ALA A 81 -1.81 7.14 5.19
C ALA A 81 -1.39 6.54 6.54
N SER A 82 -1.90 5.35 6.90
CA SER A 82 -1.59 4.68 8.16
C SER A 82 -1.74 5.58 9.41
N CYS A 83 -2.80 6.40 9.45
CA CYS A 83 -3.08 7.31 10.57
C CYS A 83 -3.76 6.63 11.78
N TYR A 84 -4.07 5.33 11.69
CA TYR A 84 -4.70 4.50 12.73
C TYR A 84 -6.09 4.93 13.24
N ALA A 85 -6.69 6.02 12.74
CA ALA A 85 -8.01 6.47 13.18
C ALA A 85 -9.11 5.40 13.03
N CYS A 86 -9.06 4.62 11.94
CA CYS A 86 -10.00 3.52 11.70
C CYS A 86 -9.80 2.33 12.65
N ALA A 87 -8.56 2.05 13.08
CA ALA A 87 -8.24 0.96 14.01
C ALA A 87 -8.76 1.30 15.42
N VAL A 88 -8.47 2.52 15.89
CA VAL A 88 -8.89 2.99 17.23
C VAL A 88 -10.41 3.05 17.36
N ARG A 89 -11.12 3.50 16.32
CA ARG A 89 -12.57 3.71 16.38
C ARG A 89 -13.39 2.49 16.00
N CYS A 90 -12.78 1.37 15.63
CA CYS A 90 -13.53 0.19 15.23
C CYS A 90 -14.24 -0.43 16.44
N PRO A 91 -15.59 -0.53 16.48
CA PRO A 91 -16.29 -1.15 17.61
C PRO A 91 -16.09 -2.68 17.68
N ARG A 92 -15.52 -3.28 16.63
CA ARG A 92 -15.16 -4.70 16.57
C ARG A 92 -13.67 -4.96 16.81
N GLY A 93 -12.89 -3.91 17.09
CA GLY A 93 -11.46 -4.03 17.36
C GLY A 93 -10.60 -4.40 16.14
N ILE A 94 -11.11 -4.27 14.92
CA ILE A 94 -10.37 -4.62 13.69
C ILE A 94 -9.35 -3.51 13.39
N LYS A 95 -8.07 -3.85 13.40
CA LYS A 95 -6.98 -2.97 12.98
C LYS A 95 -6.89 -2.94 11.47
N PHE A 96 -7.76 -2.15 10.85
CA PHE A 96 -7.82 -2.03 9.40
C PHE A 96 -6.49 -1.54 8.78
N THR A 97 -5.64 -0.85 9.53
CA THR A 97 -4.28 -0.50 9.10
C THR A 97 -3.45 -1.73 8.74
N ASP A 98 -3.56 -2.80 9.53
CA ASP A 98 -2.76 -4.02 9.38
C ASP A 98 -3.26 -4.82 8.19
N VAL A 99 -4.59 -4.82 7.97
CA VAL A 99 -5.22 -5.29 6.73
C VAL A 99 -4.67 -4.56 5.51
N MET A 100 -4.51 -3.23 5.56
CA MET A 100 -3.98 -2.47 4.44
C MET A 100 -2.51 -2.77 4.17
N TYR A 101 -1.68 -2.97 5.20
CA TYR A 101 -0.29 -3.42 5.02
C TYR A 101 -0.20 -4.82 4.41
N ALA A 102 -1.04 -5.76 4.86
CA ALA A 102 -1.13 -7.08 4.28
C ALA A 102 -1.48 -7.01 2.79
N LEU A 103 -2.49 -6.20 2.42
CA LEU A 103 -2.88 -6.02 1.01
C LEU A 103 -1.75 -5.40 0.15
N LYS A 104 -1.04 -4.40 0.67
CA LYS A 104 0.13 -3.81 -0.03
C LYS A 104 1.20 -4.87 -0.28
N THR A 105 1.47 -5.71 0.72
CA THR A 105 2.48 -6.78 0.67
C THR A 105 2.09 -7.84 -0.36
N ILE A 106 0.87 -8.37 -0.27
CA ILE A 106 0.32 -9.34 -1.24
C ILE A 106 0.36 -8.78 -2.67
N ALA A 107 -0.07 -7.53 -2.86
CA ALA A 107 -0.04 -6.90 -4.18
C ALA A 107 1.38 -6.82 -4.75
N ILE A 108 2.37 -6.49 -3.92
CA ILE A 108 3.79 -6.40 -4.33
C ILE A 108 4.37 -7.77 -4.67
N GLU A 109 4.14 -8.77 -3.81
CA GLU A 109 4.67 -10.13 -3.94
C GLU A 109 4.09 -10.82 -5.18
N GLU A 110 2.79 -10.69 -5.41
CA GLU A 110 2.11 -11.29 -6.56
C GLU A 110 2.24 -10.45 -7.85
N GLY A 111 2.84 -9.26 -7.78
CA GLY A 111 2.88 -8.31 -8.90
C GLY A 111 1.49 -7.84 -9.36
N THR A 112 0.47 -8.00 -8.52
CA THR A 112 -0.93 -7.74 -8.85
C THR A 112 -1.34 -6.36 -8.36
N TYR A 113 -0.94 -5.33 -9.11
CA TYR A 113 -1.34 -3.94 -8.91
C TYR A 113 -1.51 -3.23 -10.27
N ASN A 114 -2.00 -2.00 -10.26
CA ASN A 114 -2.07 -1.21 -11.49
C ASN A 114 -0.65 -0.84 -11.95
N GLN A 115 -0.21 -1.36 -13.09
CA GLN A 115 1.16 -1.16 -13.60
C GLN A 115 1.48 0.30 -13.96
N LYS A 116 0.46 1.16 -14.09
CA LYS A 116 0.65 2.60 -14.29
C LYS A 116 0.84 3.36 -12.97
N ASP A 117 0.66 2.69 -11.83
CA ASP A 117 0.83 3.26 -10.51
C ASP A 117 2.30 3.12 -10.07
N TYR A 118 2.91 4.23 -9.68
CA TYR A 118 4.28 4.27 -9.16
C TYR A 118 4.34 4.07 -7.64
N SER A 119 3.20 4.02 -6.95
CA SER A 119 3.12 3.80 -5.50
C SER A 119 3.87 2.53 -5.05
N PRO A 120 3.74 1.36 -5.70
CA PRO A 120 4.52 0.17 -5.32
C PRO A 120 6.03 0.42 -5.38
N THR A 121 6.51 1.15 -6.40
CA THR A 121 7.93 1.53 -6.53
C THR A 121 8.35 2.46 -5.40
N PHE A 122 7.52 3.44 -5.04
CA PHE A 122 7.80 4.32 -3.90
C PHE A 122 7.95 3.52 -2.60
N TYR A 123 7.01 2.63 -2.28
CA TYR A 123 7.07 1.83 -1.06
C TYR A 123 8.26 0.87 -1.05
N LYS A 124 8.62 0.28 -2.20
CA LYS A 124 9.83 -0.55 -2.33
C LYS A 124 11.10 0.24 -2.02
N GLU A 125 11.27 1.42 -2.64
CA GLU A 125 12.46 2.25 -2.39
C GLU A 125 12.48 2.83 -0.98
N PHE A 126 11.32 3.20 -0.43
CA PHE A 126 11.20 3.64 0.97
C PHE A 126 11.72 2.58 1.93
N THR A 127 11.27 1.33 1.77
CA THR A 127 11.72 0.20 2.59
C THR A 127 13.20 -0.09 2.36
N ASN A 128 13.71 -0.03 1.12
CA ASN A 128 15.13 -0.24 0.83
C ASN A 128 16.04 0.79 1.52
N VAL A 129 15.62 2.07 1.54
CA VAL A 129 16.36 3.14 2.22
C VAL A 129 16.39 2.88 3.74
N ILE A 130 15.26 2.49 4.33
CA ILE A 130 15.19 2.17 5.76
C ILE A 130 16.02 0.93 6.09
N LYS A 131 15.92 -0.17 5.31
CA LYS A 131 16.75 -1.36 5.51
C LYS A 131 18.25 -1.02 5.45
N LYS A 132 18.65 -0.07 4.60
CA LYS A 132 20.05 0.32 4.42
C LYS A 132 20.60 1.23 5.52
N TYR A 133 19.83 2.21 5.99
CA TYR A 133 20.33 3.23 6.93
C TYR A 133 19.72 3.15 8.33
N GLY A 134 18.67 2.36 8.51
CA GLY A 134 17.83 2.31 9.70
C GLY A 134 16.93 3.53 9.92
N ARG A 135 17.04 4.53 9.04
CA ARG A 135 16.20 5.72 9.03
C ARG A 135 15.95 6.20 7.60
N LEU A 136 14.93 7.03 7.44
CA LEU A 136 14.62 7.61 6.15
C LEU A 136 15.65 8.70 5.80
N SER A 137 16.24 8.60 4.61
CA SER A 137 16.94 9.70 3.96
C SER A 137 16.06 10.19 2.82
N GLU A 138 15.48 11.39 2.96
CA GLU A 138 14.59 11.97 1.95
C GLU A 138 15.33 12.14 0.61
N ARG A 139 16.60 12.53 0.66
CA ARG A 139 17.42 12.67 -0.54
C ARG A 139 17.58 11.32 -1.26
N ASP A 140 18.05 10.29 -0.57
CA ASP A 140 18.30 8.99 -1.22
C ASP A 140 16.99 8.36 -1.72
N LEU A 141 15.89 8.50 -0.96
CA LEU A 141 14.57 8.06 -1.40
C LEU A 141 14.13 8.79 -2.68
N ILE A 142 14.14 10.12 -2.69
CA ILE A 142 13.68 10.90 -3.84
C ILE A 142 14.56 10.65 -5.06
N THR A 143 15.88 10.53 -4.86
CA THR A 143 16.82 10.19 -5.94
C THR A 143 16.52 8.82 -6.53
N ARG A 144 16.45 7.76 -5.71
CA ARG A 144 16.17 6.39 -6.17
C ARG A 144 14.80 6.27 -6.83
N TYR A 145 13.78 6.84 -6.20
CA TYR A 145 12.42 6.83 -6.72
C TYR A 145 12.34 7.53 -8.08
N SER A 146 12.93 8.72 -8.20
CA SER A 146 12.92 9.47 -9.46
C SER A 146 13.71 8.75 -10.56
N LEU A 147 14.86 8.14 -10.24
CA LEU A 147 15.63 7.36 -11.21
C LEU A 147 14.85 6.16 -11.76
N LYS A 148 14.03 5.49 -10.93
CA LYS A 148 13.25 4.32 -11.35
C LYS A 148 11.92 4.67 -12.02
N THR A 149 11.36 5.85 -11.77
CA THR A 149 10.05 6.24 -12.30
C THR A 149 10.17 7.19 -13.49
N ASN A 150 10.82 8.32 -13.29
CA ASN A 150 11.07 9.31 -14.33
C ASN A 150 12.23 10.22 -13.91
N PHE A 151 13.40 10.00 -14.51
CA PHE A 151 14.61 10.78 -14.26
C PHE A 151 14.39 12.31 -14.43
N MET A 152 13.49 12.72 -15.34
CA MET A 152 13.17 14.14 -15.55
C MET A 152 12.61 14.83 -14.29
N ASN A 153 12.01 14.07 -13.37
CA ASN A 153 11.55 14.61 -12.10
C ASN A 153 12.70 15.19 -11.27
N LEU A 154 13.93 14.67 -11.39
CA LEU A 154 15.08 15.23 -10.67
C LEU A 154 15.40 16.65 -11.13
N PHE A 155 15.37 16.92 -12.43
CA PHE A 155 15.55 18.27 -12.94
C PHE A 155 14.42 19.21 -12.50
N LYS A 156 13.18 18.71 -12.47
CA LYS A 156 12.03 19.47 -11.99
C LYS A 156 12.18 19.86 -10.51
N PHE A 157 12.71 18.96 -9.68
CA PHE A 157 12.92 19.20 -8.26
C PHE A 157 14.25 19.89 -7.93
N ALA A 158 15.20 20.00 -8.86
CA ALA A 158 16.52 20.59 -8.63
C ALA A 158 16.47 22.02 -8.04
N PRO A 159 15.62 22.96 -8.51
CA PRO A 159 15.53 24.30 -7.92
C PRO A 159 15.04 24.28 -6.46
N LEU A 160 14.10 23.38 -6.12
CA LEU A 160 13.61 23.22 -4.75
C LEU A 160 14.69 22.58 -3.87
N GLY A 161 15.36 21.53 -4.37
CA GLY A 161 16.47 20.86 -3.70
C GLY A 161 17.58 21.84 -3.34
N LEU A 162 17.98 22.70 -4.29
CA LEU A 162 19.00 23.73 -4.05
C LEU A 162 18.58 24.73 -2.98
N LYS A 163 17.31 25.19 -2.99
CA LYS A 163 16.79 26.10 -1.95
C LYS A 163 16.73 25.46 -0.56
N LEU A 164 16.38 24.18 -0.47
CA LEU A 164 16.37 23.45 0.80
C LEU A 164 17.79 23.23 1.32
N LEU A 165 18.72 22.94 0.40
CA LEU A 165 20.13 22.74 0.72
C LEU A 165 20.81 24.03 1.21
N GLN A 166 20.55 25.15 0.54
CA GLN A 166 21.00 26.49 0.98
C GLN A 166 20.49 26.85 2.38
N ARG A 167 19.34 26.31 2.78
CA ARG A 167 18.74 26.52 4.12
C ARG A 167 19.10 25.44 5.13
N GLY A 168 19.99 24.50 4.78
CA GLY A 168 20.37 23.38 5.66
C GLY A 168 19.23 22.39 5.96
N ARG A 169 18.12 22.44 5.20
CA ARG A 169 16.96 21.54 5.35
C ARG A 169 17.07 20.28 4.50
N LEU A 170 18.12 20.16 3.69
CA LEU A 170 18.47 18.98 2.91
C LEU A 170 19.95 18.71 3.11
N THR A 171 20.29 17.55 3.67
CA THR A 171 21.67 17.16 3.97
C THR A 171 22.28 16.36 2.82
N PHE A 172 23.59 16.55 2.61
CA PHE A 172 24.37 15.75 1.65
C PHE A 172 24.88 14.43 2.24
N VAL A 173 24.94 14.34 3.57
CA VAL A 173 25.29 13.11 4.29
C VAL A 173 24.00 12.39 4.62
N ASN A 174 23.96 11.09 4.36
CA ASN A 174 22.84 10.27 4.83
C ASN A 174 23.10 9.94 6.29
N ASP A 175 22.25 10.45 7.17
CA ASP A 175 22.24 10.04 8.57
C ASP A 175 21.89 8.56 8.66
N LYS A 176 22.55 7.85 9.58
CA LYS A 176 22.35 6.43 9.89
C LYS A 176 21.99 6.29 11.36
N ILE A 177 21.35 5.18 11.72
CA ILE A 177 21.23 4.78 13.12
C ILE A 177 22.58 4.28 13.64
N GLU A 178 22.80 4.35 14.96
CA GLU A 178 24.06 3.94 15.59
C GLU A 178 24.27 2.41 15.49
N HIS A 179 23.27 1.62 15.86
CA HIS A 179 23.30 0.15 15.90
C HIS A 179 22.69 -0.46 14.63
N GLN A 180 23.36 -0.30 13.49
CA GLN A 180 22.85 -0.83 12.20
C GLN A 180 22.87 -2.37 12.14
N ASP A 181 23.86 -2.97 12.78
CA ASP A 181 24.06 -4.41 12.92
C ASP A 181 22.92 -5.08 13.68
N GLU A 182 22.43 -4.45 14.76
CA GLU A 182 21.25 -4.94 15.49
C GLU A 182 20.00 -4.93 14.61
N LEU A 183 19.80 -3.88 13.80
CA LEU A 183 18.69 -3.82 12.84
C LEU A 183 18.80 -4.93 11.79
N GLU A 184 19.99 -5.17 11.25
CA GLU A 184 20.24 -6.24 10.28
C GLU A 184 19.90 -7.61 10.89
N ALA A 185 20.38 -7.89 12.10
CA ALA A 185 20.05 -9.12 12.82
C ALA A 185 18.54 -9.30 13.08
N MET A 186 17.83 -8.21 13.40
CA MET A 186 16.36 -8.24 13.55
C MET A 186 15.65 -8.55 12.23
N LEU A 187 16.10 -7.95 11.13
CA LEU A 187 15.52 -8.18 9.80
C LEU A 187 15.76 -9.61 9.32
N ASP A 188 16.98 -10.12 9.48
CA ASP A 188 17.34 -11.50 9.15
C ASP A 188 16.45 -12.48 9.93
N LYS A 189 16.24 -12.23 11.22
CA LYS A 189 15.36 -13.09 12.03
C LYS A 189 13.92 -13.09 11.55
N ILE A 190 13.40 -11.95 11.10
CA ILE A 190 12.06 -11.84 10.53
C ILE A 190 11.98 -12.63 9.20
N GLU A 191 13.01 -12.57 8.37
CA GLU A 191 13.05 -13.31 7.10
C GLU A 191 13.10 -14.83 7.35
N GLU A 192 13.86 -15.30 8.36
CA GLU A 192 13.82 -16.70 8.81
C GLU A 192 12.40 -17.12 9.27
N MET A 193 11.73 -16.29 10.06
CA MET A 193 10.38 -16.59 10.58
C MET A 193 9.31 -16.62 9.49
N LYS A 194 9.52 -15.91 8.37
CA LYS A 194 8.61 -15.94 7.21
C LYS A 194 8.87 -17.11 6.27
N GLY A 195 10.09 -17.66 6.28
CA GLY A 195 10.50 -18.80 5.47
C GLY A 195 10.31 -20.18 6.13
N ALA A 196 10.01 -20.21 7.43
CA ALA A 196 9.68 -21.40 8.22
C ALA A 196 8.17 -21.64 8.29
#